data_AF-A0A3B9P4L4-F1
#
_entry.id   AF-A0A3B9P4L4-F1
#
_cell.length_a   1.000
_cell.length_b   1.000
_cell.length_c   1.000
_cell.angle_alpha   90.00
_cell.angle_beta   90.00
_cell.angle_gamma   90.00
#
_symmetry.space_group_name_H-M   'P 1'
#
loop_
_entity.id
_entity.type
_entity.pdbx_description
1 polymer ?
#
loop_
_entity_poly.entity_id
_entity_poly.type
_entity_poly.pdbx_seq_one_letter_code
_entity_poly.pdbx_strand_id
1 'polypeptide(L)'
;MFNISGGEFIIIAFIVLLLFGPNQIPTMARSAAKVIKQVRNATNDIKREILDSTEDSGLTEVNKTVQEGRDAFNEVTDTIKRGTKL
;
A
#
# COMPACT_ATOMS: atom_id res chain seq x y z
N MET A 1 26.77 -15.44 3.12
CA MET A 1 27.29 -15.22 4.48
C MET A 1 26.37 -15.74 5.59
N PHE A 2 25.34 -16.53 5.30
CA PHE A 2 24.62 -17.33 6.31
C PHE A 2 24.28 -18.68 5.69
N ASN A 3 25.08 -19.70 5.99
CA ASN A 3 24.74 -21.10 5.69
C ASN A 3 23.93 -21.64 6.88
N ILE A 4 22.75 -21.08 7.15
CA ILE A 4 21.85 -21.66 8.16
C ILE A 4 21.25 -22.92 7.56
N SER A 5 21.70 -24.06 8.08
CA SER A 5 21.13 -25.37 7.83
C SER A 5 19.83 -25.56 8.64
N GLY A 6 19.01 -26.55 8.27
CA GLY A 6 17.75 -26.83 8.96
C GLY A 6 17.90 -27.14 10.46
N GLY A 7 19.05 -27.66 10.89
CA GLY A 7 19.35 -27.90 12.31
C GLY A 7 19.58 -26.62 13.12
N GLU A 8 20.32 -25.66 12.56
CA GLU A 8 20.58 -24.36 13.21
C GLU A 8 19.29 -23.53 13.34
N PHE A 9 18.39 -23.62 12.36
CA PHE A 9 17.08 -22.97 12.45
C PHE A 9 16.25 -23.45 13.65
N ILE A 10 16.25 -24.77 13.93
CA ILE A 10 15.53 -25.32 15.09
C ILE A 10 16.11 -24.80 16.41
N ILE A 11 17.43 -24.70 16.53
CA ILE A 11 18.08 -24.16 17.74
C ILE A 11 17.68 -22.69 17.97
N ILE A 12 17.71 -21.88 16.91
CA ILE A 12 17.28 -20.47 17.00
C ILE A 12 15.80 -20.38 17.39
N ALA A 13 14.93 -21.20 16.77
CA ALA A 13 13.52 -21.25 17.11
C ALA A 13 13.30 -21.64 18.59
N PHE A 14 14.09 -22.57 19.12
CA PHE A 14 14.06 -22.96 20.53
C PHE A 14 14.48 -21.82 21.47
N ILE A 15 15.54 -21.09 21.13
CA ILE A 15 15.98 -19.92 21.92
C ILE A 15 14.87 -18.87 21.95
N VAL A 16 14.28 -18.55 20.79
CA VAL A 16 13.16 -17.60 20.70
C VAL A 16 11.95 -18.10 21.52
N LEU A 17 11.66 -19.40 21.46
CA LEU A 17 10.62 -20.06 22.25
C LEU A 17 10.87 -19.99 23.75
N LEU A 18 12.11 -20.08 24.21
CA LEU A 18 12.45 -19.97 25.63
C LEU A 18 12.39 -18.51 26.12
N LEU A 19 12.83 -17.56 25.30
CA LEU A 19 12.82 -16.14 25.64
C LEU A 19 11.39 -15.57 25.71
N PHE A 20 10.54 -15.92 24.74
CA PHE A 20 9.20 -15.36 24.62
C PHE A 20 8.10 -16.33 25.07
N GLY A 21 8.35 -17.63 25.08
CA GLY A 21 7.37 -18.66 25.41
C GLY A 21 6.55 -19.13 24.19
N PRO A 22 6.15 -20.42 24.13
CA PRO A 22 5.38 -20.99 23.01
C PRO A 22 4.02 -20.35 22.78
N ASN A 23 3.43 -19.78 23.84
CA ASN A 23 2.11 -19.19 23.78
C ASN A 23 2.14 -17.72 23.28
N GLN A 24 3.28 -17.03 23.40
CA GLN A 24 3.36 -15.61 23.04
C GLN A 24 3.49 -15.40 21.53
N ILE A 25 4.30 -16.19 20.83
CA ILE A 25 4.47 -16.04 19.37
C ILE A 25 3.13 -16.15 18.61
N PRO A 26 2.29 -17.18 18.85
CA PRO A 26 0.99 -17.29 18.19
C PRO A 26 0.01 -16.19 18.63
N THR A 27 0.08 -15.75 19.89
CA THR A 27 -0.81 -14.71 20.42
C THR A 27 -0.49 -13.35 19.80
N MET A 28 0.80 -12.97 19.73
CA MET A 28 1.25 -11.74 19.08
C MET A 28 0.94 -11.76 17.59
N ALA A 29 1.17 -12.90 16.91
CA ALA A 29 0.82 -13.06 15.50
C ALA A 29 -0.70 -12.88 15.25
N ARG A 30 -1.55 -13.49 16.07
CA ARG A 30 -3.02 -13.34 15.96
C ARG A 30 -3.47 -11.90 16.22
N SER A 31 -2.88 -11.22 17.20
CA SER A 31 -3.20 -9.82 17.51
C SER A 31 -2.78 -8.88 16.39
N ALA A 32 -1.56 -9.04 15.86
CA ALA A 32 -1.10 -8.30 14.70
C ALA A 32 -1.98 -8.58 13.47
N ALA A 33 -2.34 -9.83 13.24
CA ALA A 33 -3.24 -10.21 12.14
C ALA A 33 -4.63 -9.56 12.27
N LYS A 34 -5.17 -9.43 13.50
CA LYS A 34 -6.42 -8.69 13.74
C LYS A 34 -6.29 -7.21 13.37
N VAL A 35 -5.19 -6.55 13.76
CA VAL A 35 -4.93 -5.15 13.40
C VAL A 35 -4.82 -4.98 11.89
N ILE A 36 -4.00 -5.80 11.23
CA ILE A 36 -3.84 -5.76 9.77
C ILE A 36 -5.19 -6.01 9.07
N LYS A 37 -5.99 -6.95 9.57
CA LYS A 37 -7.33 -7.23 9.03
C LYS A 37 -8.27 -6.05 9.21
N GLN A 38 -8.27 -5.38 10.36
CA GLN A 38 -9.09 -4.19 10.60
C GLN A 38 -8.71 -3.05 9.67
N VAL A 39 -7.41 -2.76 9.53
CA VAL A 39 -6.90 -1.74 8.60
C VAL A 39 -7.29 -2.06 7.16
N ARG A 40 -7.11 -3.33 6.73
CA ARG A 40 -7.51 -3.78 5.40
C ARG A 40 -9.00 -3.60 5.16
N ASN A 41 -9.83 -3.98 6.12
CA ASN A 41 -11.29 -3.87 6.00
C ASN A 41 -11.71 -2.40 5.89
N ALA A 42 -11.26 -1.54 6.81
CA ALA A 42 -11.55 -0.11 6.76
C ALA A 42 -11.08 0.54 5.44
N THR A 43 -9.90 0.15 4.95
CA THR A 43 -9.39 0.62 3.64
C THR A 43 -10.25 0.12 2.49
N ASN A 44 -10.72 -1.13 2.53
CA ASN A 44 -11.61 -1.68 1.51
C ASN A 44 -12.98 -0.99 1.52
N ASP A 45 -13.52 -0.66 2.69
CA ASP A 45 -14.79 0.04 2.84
C ASP A 45 -14.69 1.46 2.24
N ILE A 46 -13.62 2.20 2.55
CA ILE A 46 -13.32 3.51 1.93
C ILE A 46 -13.13 3.38 0.42
N LYS A 47 -12.37 2.37 -0.02
CA LYS A 47 -12.16 2.13 -1.46
C LYS A 47 -13.50 1.87 -2.17
N ARG A 48 -14.39 1.10 -1.55
CA ARG A 48 -15.70 0.75 -2.09
C ARG A 48 -16.64 1.95 -2.10
N GLU A 49 -16.66 2.74 -1.04
CA GLU A 49 -17.45 3.98 -0.98
C GLU A 49 -16.96 5.02 -1.99
N ILE A 50 -15.64 5.17 -2.15
CA ILE A 50 -15.07 6.03 -3.19
C ILE A 50 -15.48 5.54 -4.56
N LEU A 51 -15.34 4.24 -4.88
CA LEU A 51 -15.72 3.65 -6.17
C LEU A 51 -17.22 3.76 -6.46
N ASP A 52 -18.09 3.46 -5.48
CA ASP A 52 -19.54 3.57 -5.63
C ASP A 52 -19.97 5.05 -5.78
N SER A 53 -19.38 5.99 -5.01
CA SER A 53 -19.65 7.44 -5.14
C SER A 53 -19.13 8.04 -6.46
N THR A 54 -18.15 7.36 -7.03
CA THR A 54 -17.46 7.70 -8.26
C THR A 54 -18.27 7.26 -9.49
N GLU A 55 -18.96 6.12 -9.42
CA GLU A 55 -19.81 5.60 -10.49
C GLU A 55 -21.06 6.47 -10.75
N ASP A 56 -21.51 7.28 -9.78
CA ASP A 56 -22.74 8.07 -9.94
C ASP A 56 -22.55 9.55 -10.36
N SER A 57 -21.43 10.23 -10.09
CA SER A 57 -21.21 11.63 -10.55
C SER A 57 -19.80 12.24 -10.37
N GLY A 58 -18.99 11.77 -9.41
CA GLY A 58 -17.76 12.47 -9.01
C GLY A 58 -16.53 12.24 -9.91
N LEU A 59 -16.42 11.08 -10.55
CA LEU A 59 -15.27 10.78 -11.40
C LEU A 59 -15.28 11.52 -12.72
N THR A 60 -16.44 11.85 -13.26
CA THR A 60 -16.54 12.60 -14.51
C THR A 60 -16.04 14.04 -14.33
N GLU A 61 -16.31 14.66 -13.18
CA GLU A 61 -15.75 15.98 -12.85
C GLU A 61 -14.26 15.93 -12.52
N VAL A 62 -13.80 15.01 -11.66
CA VAL A 62 -12.38 14.89 -11.33
C VAL A 62 -11.55 14.55 -12.57
N ASN A 63 -12.03 13.63 -13.43
CA ASN A 63 -11.35 13.35 -14.70
C ASN A 63 -11.36 14.57 -15.62
N LYS A 64 -12.46 15.34 -15.71
CA LYS A 64 -12.48 16.59 -16.50
C LYS A 64 -11.48 17.62 -15.99
N THR A 65 -11.44 17.89 -14.68
CA THR A 65 -10.51 18.87 -14.11
C THR A 65 -9.05 18.42 -14.23
N VAL A 66 -8.78 17.11 -14.07
CA VAL A 66 -7.43 16.55 -14.30
C VAL A 66 -7.04 16.59 -15.77
N GLN A 67 -7.99 16.40 -16.69
CA GLN A 67 -7.75 16.43 -18.13
C GLN A 67 -7.51 17.86 -18.63
N GLU A 68 -8.32 18.83 -18.19
CA GLU A 68 -8.10 20.26 -18.45
C GLU A 68 -6.76 20.76 -17.89
N GLY A 69 -6.41 20.35 -16.67
CA GLY A 69 -5.11 20.67 -16.08
C GLY A 69 -3.94 20.04 -16.84
N ARG A 70 -4.12 18.84 -17.39
CA ARG A 70 -3.12 18.19 -18.25
C ARG A 70 -2.99 18.85 -19.61
N ASP A 71 -4.08 19.27 -20.22
CA ASP A 71 -4.06 19.94 -21.52
C ASP A 71 -3.40 21.32 -21.41
N ALA A 72 -3.71 22.09 -20.37
CA ALA A 72 -3.02 23.35 -20.07
C ALA A 72 -1.52 23.13 -19.79
N PHE A 73 -1.17 22.09 -19.03
CA PHE A 73 0.23 21.76 -18.76
C PHE A 73 0.99 21.32 -20.02
N ASN A 74 0.34 20.56 -20.90
CA ASN A 74 0.90 20.15 -22.19
C ASN A 74 1.10 21.35 -23.12
N GLU A 75 0.18 22.31 -23.13
CA GLU A 75 0.32 23.55 -23.92
C GLU A 75 1.49 24.41 -23.44
N VAL A 76 1.63 24.57 -22.12
CA VAL A 76 2.78 25.26 -21.51
C VAL A 76 4.08 24.51 -21.83
N THR A 77 4.07 23.19 -21.71
CA THR A 77 5.22 22.33 -22.04
C THR A 77 5.60 22.44 -23.50
N ASP A 78 4.65 22.41 -24.43
CA ASP A 78 4.89 22.53 -25.87
C ASP A 78 5.36 23.93 -26.25
N THR A 79 4.93 24.97 -25.54
CA THR A 79 5.41 26.34 -25.75
C THR A 79 6.86 26.47 -25.29
N ILE A 80 7.22 25.89 -24.13
CA ILE A 80 8.61 25.83 -23.65
C ILE A 80 9.48 24.98 -24.59
N LYS A 81 8.95 23.84 -25.07
CA LYS A 81 9.66 22.91 -25.97
C LYS A 81 9.90 23.50 -27.35
N ARG A 82 8.98 24.34 -27.85
CA ARG A 82 9.14 25.11 -29.09
C ARG A 82 10.11 26.28 -28.92
N GLY A 83 10.08 26.97 -27.78
CA GLY A 83 10.99 28.09 -27.49
C GLY A 83 12.45 27.67 -27.25
N THR A 84 12.67 26.43 -26.76
CA THR A 84 14.02 25.89 -26.47
C THR A 84 14.67 25.22 -27.69
N LYS A 85 13.95 25.03 -28.81
CA LYS A 85 14.51 24.48 -30.04
C LYS A 85 15.03 25.61 -30.95
N LEU A 86 15.99 26.38 -30.42
CA LEU A 86 16.96 27.22 -31.13
C LEU A 86 18.35 26.84 -30.63
#